data_AF-A0A371SKP6-F1
#
_entry.id   AF-A0A371SKP6-F1
#
_cell.length_a   1.000
_cell.length_b   1.000
_cell.length_c   1.000
_cell.angle_alpha   90.00
_cell.angle_beta   90.00
_cell.angle_gamma   90.00
#
_symmetry.space_group_name_H-M   'P 1'
#
loop_
_entity.id
_entity.type
_entity.pdbx_description
1 polymer ?
#
loop_
_entity_poly.entity_id
_entity_poly.type
_entity_poly.pdbx_seq_one_letter_code
_entity_poly.pdbx_strand_id
1 'polypeptide(L)'
;MKKVILFDTFSFVGYGLCCRMIDKEIHVIGVDANPKGNSPEEDKMLRIGRNAFFEFIEYPKAMVNERMFIQSDAVIYPWYNIDSSERNEEKKKSLQSVLEYCKETNTKLILISAHTLGRNTIADLEDELDDSWYAKIHFDNSLFDHQKVRTKHIEFLFTFIDFSNKDIGEAIMKKNDHEEWIFQNFYV
;
A
#
# COMPACT_ATOMS: atom_id res chain seq x y z
N MET A 1 17.70 -10.55 1.69
CA MET A 1 17.05 -9.60 0.76
C MET A 1 15.62 -9.46 1.20
N LYS A 2 15.15 -8.24 1.49
CA LYS A 2 13.77 -8.02 1.94
C LYS A 2 12.80 -8.22 0.76
N LYS A 3 11.63 -8.80 1.01
CA LYS A 3 10.56 -9.02 0.04
C LYS A 3 9.23 -8.47 0.58
N VAL A 4 8.53 -7.69 -0.24
CA VAL A 4 7.27 -7.03 0.13
C VAL A 4 6.20 -7.33 -0.91
N ILE A 5 4.98 -7.57 -0.47
CA ILE A 5 3.80 -7.59 -1.34
C ILE A 5 3.16 -6.21 -1.27
N LEU A 6 2.88 -5.60 -2.41
CA LEU A 6 2.30 -4.26 -2.49
C LEU A 6 1.00 -4.30 -3.28
N PHE A 7 -0.13 -4.03 -2.63
CA PHE A 7 -1.41 -3.87 -3.31
C PHE A 7 -1.54 -2.48 -3.96
N ASP A 8 -2.36 -2.40 -5.01
CA ASP A 8 -2.57 -1.22 -5.85
C ASP A 8 -1.25 -0.56 -6.30
N THR A 9 -0.36 -1.39 -6.83
CA THR A 9 1.00 -0.98 -7.20
C THR A 9 1.03 0.19 -8.18
N PHE A 10 0.03 0.38 -9.03
CA PHE A 10 -0.02 1.47 -10.00
C PHE A 10 -0.83 2.68 -9.51
N SER A 11 -1.39 2.63 -8.31
CA SER A 11 -1.99 3.81 -7.67
C SER A 11 -0.95 4.88 -7.35
N PHE A 12 -1.40 6.10 -7.04
CA PHE A 12 -0.52 7.20 -6.60
C PHE A 12 0.45 6.75 -5.49
N VAL A 13 -0.09 6.20 -4.41
CA VAL A 13 0.70 5.76 -3.25
C VAL A 13 1.55 4.55 -3.60
N GLY A 14 0.94 3.55 -4.25
CA GLY A 14 1.62 2.30 -4.57
C GLY A 14 2.80 2.51 -5.52
N TYR A 15 2.64 3.33 -6.56
CA TYR A 15 3.63 3.41 -7.63
C TYR A 15 4.96 3.96 -7.13
N GLY A 16 4.99 5.13 -6.52
CA GLY A 16 6.29 5.61 -6.08
C GLY A 16 6.79 4.89 -4.80
N LEU A 17 5.93 4.24 -4.00
CA LEU A 17 6.43 3.29 -2.98
C LEU A 17 7.20 2.14 -3.62
N CYS A 18 6.66 1.59 -4.71
CA CYS A 18 7.29 0.56 -5.50
C CYS A 18 8.66 1.03 -6.03
N CYS A 19 8.71 2.20 -6.68
CA CYS A 19 9.95 2.78 -7.19
C CYS A 19 11.02 2.91 -6.10
N ARG A 20 10.68 3.44 -4.92
CA ARG A 20 11.64 3.60 -3.82
C ARG A 20 12.11 2.30 -3.20
N MET A 21 11.23 1.32 -3.08
CA MET A 21 11.60 0.00 -2.58
C MET A 21 12.57 -0.68 -3.55
N ILE A 22 12.30 -0.59 -4.85
CA ILE A 22 13.16 -1.09 -5.91
C ILE A 22 14.55 -0.41 -5.88
N ASP A 23 14.59 0.92 -5.72
CA ASP A 23 15.86 1.68 -5.61
C ASP A 23 16.70 1.25 -4.37
N LYS A 24 16.03 0.73 -3.34
CA LYS A 24 16.64 0.18 -2.13
C LYS A 24 16.88 -1.34 -2.20
N GLU A 25 16.77 -1.93 -3.39
CA GLU A 25 16.97 -3.37 -3.63
C GLU A 25 16.02 -4.26 -2.80
N ILE A 26 14.83 -3.75 -2.47
CA ILE A 26 13.74 -4.52 -1.86
C ILE A 26 12.95 -5.16 -3.00
N HIS A 27 12.76 -6.47 -2.93
CA HIS A 27 11.97 -7.19 -3.92
C HIS A 27 10.48 -6.90 -3.69
N VAL A 28 9.83 -6.22 -4.64
CA VAL A 28 8.40 -5.90 -4.61
C VAL A 28 7.62 -6.86 -5.50
N ILE A 29 6.68 -7.58 -4.90
CA ILE A 29 5.61 -8.29 -5.61
C ILE A 29 4.42 -7.33 -5.68
N GLY A 30 4.26 -6.69 -6.82
CA GLY A 30 3.18 -5.75 -7.06
C GLY A 30 1.89 -6.45 -7.47
N VAL A 31 0.82 -6.19 -6.73
CA VAL A 31 -0.53 -6.70 -6.99
C VAL A 31 -1.41 -5.56 -7.47
N ASP A 32 -1.96 -5.67 -8.67
CA ASP A 32 -2.91 -4.70 -9.23
C ASP A 32 -3.81 -5.34 -10.29
N ALA A 33 -4.84 -4.62 -10.75
CA ALA A 33 -5.57 -4.99 -11.94
C ALA A 33 -4.66 -4.93 -13.18
N ASN A 34 -4.93 -5.77 -14.18
CA ASN A 34 -4.19 -5.68 -15.44
C ASN A 34 -4.42 -4.29 -16.07
N PRO A 35 -3.37 -3.49 -16.33
CA PRO A 35 -3.52 -2.19 -16.94
C PRO A 35 -4.24 -2.27 -18.28
N LYS A 36 -5.05 -1.25 -18.58
CA LYS A 36 -5.66 -1.12 -19.91
C LYS A 36 -4.60 -0.56 -20.87
N GLY A 37 -4.64 -0.99 -22.13
CA GLY A 37 -3.75 -0.43 -23.15
C GLY A 37 -3.90 1.08 -23.28
N ASN A 38 -2.78 1.79 -23.38
CA ASN A 38 -2.61 3.24 -23.38
C ASN A 38 -3.13 3.95 -22.13
N SER A 39 -3.16 3.27 -20.97
CA SER A 39 -3.50 3.91 -19.69
C SER A 39 -2.26 4.37 -18.92
N PRO A 40 -2.38 5.35 -18.01
CA PRO A 40 -1.28 5.75 -17.14
C PRO A 40 -0.67 4.58 -16.34
N GLU A 41 -1.49 3.60 -15.96
CA GLU A 41 -1.05 2.40 -15.27
C GLU A 41 -0.19 1.48 -16.16
N GLU A 42 -0.47 1.42 -17.47
CA GLU A 42 0.39 0.68 -18.41
C GLU A 42 1.75 1.36 -18.53
N ASP A 43 1.78 2.69 -18.66
CA ASP A 43 3.04 3.46 -18.67
C ASP A 43 3.87 3.22 -17.39
N LYS A 44 3.20 3.20 -16.23
CA LYS A 44 3.83 2.85 -14.94
C LYS A 44 4.40 1.44 -14.96
N MET A 45 3.60 0.45 -15.39
CA MET A 45 4.03 -0.95 -15.50
C MET A 45 5.23 -1.11 -16.44
N LEU A 46 5.23 -0.44 -17.60
CA LEU A 46 6.34 -0.50 -18.56
C LEU A 46 7.63 0.11 -18.02
N ARG A 47 7.53 1.15 -17.18
CA ARG A 47 8.69 1.81 -16.54
C ARG A 47 9.39 0.91 -15.52
N ILE A 48 8.65 0.20 -14.66
CA ILE A 48 9.23 -0.63 -13.59
C ILE A 48 9.30 -2.12 -13.93
N GLY A 49 8.56 -2.58 -14.95
CA GLY A 49 8.38 -3.98 -15.31
C GLY A 49 9.64 -4.74 -15.74
N ARG A 50 10.74 -4.02 -16.05
CA ARG A 50 12.03 -4.62 -16.40
C ARG A 50 13.01 -4.68 -15.23
N ASN A 51 12.63 -4.17 -14.06
CA ASN A 51 13.49 -4.18 -12.91
C ASN A 51 13.53 -5.58 -12.26
N ALA A 52 14.73 -6.07 -11.93
CA ALA A 52 14.91 -7.40 -11.33
C ALA A 52 14.33 -7.53 -9.90
N PHE A 53 14.08 -6.40 -9.23
CA PHE A 53 13.44 -6.34 -7.92
C PHE A 53 11.93 -6.16 -8.00
N PHE A 54 11.33 -6.26 -9.19
CA PHE A 54 9.89 -6.11 -9.38
C PHE A 54 9.26 -7.31 -10.08
N GLU A 55 8.18 -7.83 -9.48
CA GLU A 55 7.33 -8.87 -10.05
C GLU A 55 5.89 -8.38 -10.05
N PHE A 56 5.18 -8.45 -11.18
CA PHE A 56 3.78 -8.08 -11.27
C PHE A 56 2.87 -9.32 -11.22
N ILE A 57 1.84 -9.25 -10.38
CA ILE A 57 0.78 -10.26 -10.29
C ILE A 57 -0.57 -9.57 -10.43
N GLU A 58 -1.39 -10.10 -11.35
CA GLU A 58 -2.76 -9.63 -11.53
C GLU A 58 -3.63 -10.00 -10.32
N TYR A 59 -4.39 -9.04 -9.79
CA TYR A 59 -5.17 -9.17 -8.55
C TYR A 59 -6.04 -10.44 -8.47
N PRO A 60 -6.85 -10.81 -9.48
CA PRO A 60 -7.66 -12.03 -9.40
C PRO A 60 -6.82 -13.30 -9.27
N LYS A 61 -5.61 -13.32 -9.83
CA LYS A 61 -4.67 -14.46 -9.71
C LYS A 61 -4.01 -14.48 -8.35
N ALA A 62 -3.68 -13.31 -7.79
CA ALA A 62 -3.10 -13.18 -6.46
C ALA A 62 -4.04 -13.74 -5.38
N MET A 63 -5.35 -13.48 -5.50
CA MET A 63 -6.36 -13.97 -4.54
C MET A 63 -6.59 -15.48 -4.56
N VAL A 64 -6.22 -16.17 -5.64
CA VAL A 64 -6.47 -17.62 -5.82
C VAL A 64 -5.22 -18.46 -5.51
N ASN A 65 -4.03 -17.83 -5.47
CA ASN A 65 -2.77 -18.56 -5.36
C ASN A 65 -2.11 -18.35 -3.98
N GLU A 66 -2.54 -19.14 -3.00
CA GLU A 66 -1.99 -19.17 -1.63
C GLU A 66 -0.45 -19.38 -1.61
N ARG A 67 0.12 -20.01 -2.64
CA ARG A 67 1.56 -20.29 -2.73
C ARG A 67 2.39 -19.11 -3.26
N MET A 68 1.77 -18.10 -3.87
CA MET A 68 2.48 -16.92 -4.41
C MET A 68 3.04 -16.00 -3.33
N PHE A 69 2.53 -16.14 -2.10
CA PHE A 69 2.92 -15.31 -0.99
C PHE A 69 3.80 -16.05 0.04
N ILE A 70 4.48 -17.12 -0.37
CA ILE A 70 5.39 -17.83 0.54
C ILE A 70 6.58 -16.89 0.84
N GLN A 71 6.62 -16.46 2.10
CA GLN A 71 7.73 -15.77 2.77
C GLN A 71 8.03 -14.34 2.28
N SER A 72 7.07 -13.43 2.49
CA SER A 72 7.29 -11.97 2.45
C SER A 72 7.56 -11.42 3.85
N ASP A 73 8.37 -10.36 3.95
CA ASP A 73 8.63 -9.66 5.20
C ASP A 73 7.46 -8.75 5.61
N ALA A 74 6.70 -8.24 4.62
CA ALA A 74 5.52 -7.43 4.83
C ALA A 74 4.54 -7.46 3.65
N VAL A 75 3.28 -7.18 3.95
CA VAL A 75 2.23 -6.78 3.01
C VAL A 75 1.95 -5.30 3.22
N ILE A 76 1.95 -4.53 2.14
CA ILE A 76 1.53 -3.13 2.11
C ILE A 76 0.20 -3.04 1.39
N TYR A 77 -0.79 -2.45 2.06
CA TYR A 77 -2.17 -2.36 1.59
C TYR A 77 -2.65 -0.90 1.58
N PRO A 78 -2.59 -0.21 0.43
CA PRO A 78 -3.22 1.09 0.25
C PRO A 78 -4.75 0.95 0.38
N TRP A 79 -5.35 1.53 1.42
CA TRP A 79 -6.75 1.31 1.74
C TRP A 79 -7.66 2.46 1.29
N TYR A 80 -7.66 3.60 1.98
CA TYR A 80 -8.60 4.68 1.68
C TYR A 80 -8.04 5.70 0.70
N ASN A 81 -8.87 6.03 -0.29
CA ASN A 81 -8.80 7.27 -1.07
C ASN A 81 -10.14 8.01 -0.95
N ILE A 82 -10.11 9.27 -0.52
CA ILE A 82 -11.31 10.06 -0.26
C ILE A 82 -12.21 10.21 -1.50
N ASP A 83 -11.61 10.23 -2.69
CA ASP A 83 -12.29 10.47 -3.96
C ASP A 83 -12.95 9.20 -4.54
N SER A 84 -12.88 8.06 -3.83
CA SER A 84 -13.33 6.76 -4.39
C SER A 84 -14.00 5.84 -3.37
N SER A 85 -15.21 6.22 -2.92
CA SER A 85 -15.99 5.44 -1.94
C SER A 85 -16.28 3.99 -2.39
N GLU A 86 -16.65 3.77 -3.65
CA GLU A 86 -16.92 2.43 -4.19
C GLU A 86 -15.67 1.52 -4.14
N ARG A 87 -14.50 2.04 -4.53
CA ARG A 87 -13.23 1.30 -4.46
C ARG A 87 -12.84 1.01 -3.01
N ASN A 88 -13.08 1.94 -2.08
CA ASN A 88 -12.79 1.72 -0.66
C ASN A 88 -13.60 0.54 -0.09
N GLU A 89 -14.87 0.39 -0.49
CA GLU A 89 -15.72 -0.75 -0.08
C GLU A 89 -15.25 -2.09 -0.67
N GLU A 90 -14.85 -2.11 -1.94
CA GLU A 90 -14.25 -3.30 -2.57
C GLU A 90 -12.96 -3.72 -1.86
N LYS A 91 -12.10 -2.73 -1.55
CA LYS A 91 -10.89 -2.94 -0.77
C LYS A 91 -11.18 -3.41 0.65
N LYS A 92 -12.24 -2.91 1.29
CA LYS A 92 -12.64 -3.35 2.63
C LYS A 92 -13.00 -4.84 2.66
N LYS A 93 -13.72 -5.32 1.65
CA LYS A 93 -14.04 -6.76 1.49
C LYS A 93 -12.76 -7.59 1.33
N SER A 94 -11.84 -7.11 0.52
CA SER A 94 -10.59 -7.78 0.18
C SER A 94 -9.56 -7.78 1.32
N LEU A 95 -9.59 -6.74 2.15
CA LEU A 95 -8.69 -6.58 3.29
C LEU A 95 -8.88 -7.70 4.33
N GLN A 96 -10.08 -8.27 4.46
CA GLN A 96 -10.31 -9.41 5.35
C GLN A 96 -9.44 -10.61 4.96
N SER A 97 -9.40 -10.96 3.67
CA SER A 97 -8.55 -12.04 3.17
C SER A 97 -7.06 -11.74 3.32
N VAL A 98 -6.66 -10.46 3.20
CA VAL A 98 -5.27 -10.04 3.45
C VAL A 98 -4.90 -10.19 4.92
N LEU A 99 -5.80 -9.85 5.85
CA LEU A 99 -5.60 -10.02 7.30
C LEU A 99 -5.45 -11.49 7.67
N GLU A 100 -6.32 -12.35 7.13
CA GLU A 100 -6.26 -13.80 7.32
C GLU A 100 -4.94 -14.38 6.80
N TYR A 101 -4.57 -14.01 5.58
CA TYR A 101 -3.28 -14.40 4.99
C TYR A 101 -2.10 -13.97 5.89
N CYS A 102 -2.04 -12.69 6.30
CA CYS A 102 -0.95 -12.18 7.14
C CYS A 102 -0.90 -12.90 8.50
N LYS A 103 -2.05 -13.27 9.04
CA LYS A 103 -2.16 -14.06 10.28
C LYS A 103 -1.61 -15.47 10.10
N GLU A 104 -2.01 -16.15 9.03
CA GLU A 104 -1.58 -17.52 8.74
C GLU A 104 -0.08 -17.62 8.47
N THR A 105 0.50 -16.62 7.80
CA THR A 105 1.93 -16.59 7.46
C THR A 105 2.81 -15.88 8.49
N ASN A 106 2.22 -15.30 9.54
CA ASN A 106 2.89 -14.38 10.47
C ASN A 106 3.60 -13.21 9.75
N THR A 107 3.05 -12.75 8.63
CA THR A 107 3.57 -11.63 7.85
C THR A 107 3.06 -10.32 8.41
N LYS A 108 3.89 -9.29 8.44
CA LYS A 108 3.48 -7.94 8.88
C LYS A 108 2.55 -7.29 7.86
N LEU A 109 1.52 -6.58 8.32
CA LEU A 109 0.66 -5.76 7.48
C LEU A 109 0.89 -4.27 7.74
N ILE A 110 0.97 -3.50 6.67
CA ILE A 110 1.07 -2.04 6.69
C ILE A 110 -0.14 -1.49 5.92
N LEU A 111 -1.09 -0.90 6.63
CA LEU A 111 -2.20 -0.17 6.02
C LEU A 111 -1.74 1.25 5.71
N ILE A 112 -2.06 1.74 4.52
CA ILE A 112 -1.72 3.10 4.10
C ILE A 112 -2.96 3.80 3.56
N SER A 113 -3.23 4.99 4.04
CA SER A 113 -4.26 5.87 3.47
C SER A 113 -3.69 7.26 3.26
N ALA A 114 -4.11 7.93 2.19
CA ALA A 114 -3.59 9.23 1.80
C ALA A 114 -4.73 10.21 1.45
N HIS A 115 -4.52 11.49 1.76
CA HIS A 115 -5.45 12.57 1.44
C HIS A 115 -4.71 13.79 0.92
N THR A 116 -5.18 14.31 -0.22
CA THR A 116 -4.56 15.46 -0.90
C THR A 116 -5.07 16.77 -0.31
N LEU A 117 -4.14 17.55 0.24
CA LEU A 117 -4.34 18.89 0.80
C LEU A 117 -4.30 19.94 -0.33
N GLY A 118 -5.40 20.08 -1.08
CA GLY A 118 -5.62 21.16 -2.07
C GLY A 118 -5.69 20.73 -3.55
N ARG A 119 -6.54 21.40 -4.34
CA ARG A 119 -7.00 21.02 -5.70
C ARG A 119 -6.05 21.34 -6.89
N ASN A 120 -4.74 21.44 -6.71
CA ASN A 120 -3.85 21.77 -7.85
C ASN A 120 -2.99 20.57 -8.26
N THR A 121 -3.66 19.56 -8.84
CA THR A 121 -3.13 18.39 -9.55
C THR A 121 -2.55 18.79 -10.91
N ILE A 122 -1.43 19.52 -10.95
CA ILE A 122 -0.81 19.91 -12.23
C ILE A 122 0.20 18.87 -12.74
N ALA A 123 0.61 17.87 -11.94
CA ALA A 123 1.34 16.71 -12.46
C ALA A 123 1.31 15.52 -11.50
N ASP A 124 0.29 14.64 -11.63
CA ASP A 124 0.12 13.45 -10.79
C ASP A 124 1.40 12.60 -10.70
N LEU A 125 2.16 12.47 -11.79
CA LEU A 125 3.40 11.69 -11.81
C LEU A 125 4.57 12.37 -11.07
N GLU A 126 4.65 13.71 -11.09
CA GLU A 126 5.70 14.43 -10.36
C GLU A 126 5.44 14.34 -8.85
N ASP A 127 4.17 14.48 -8.43
CA ASP A 127 3.77 14.26 -7.04
C ASP A 127 3.99 12.80 -6.63
N GLU A 128 3.74 11.82 -7.51
CA GLU A 128 4.00 10.39 -7.26
C GLU A 128 5.47 10.04 -7.10
N LEU A 129 6.38 10.85 -7.63
CA LEU A 129 7.82 10.62 -7.58
C LEU A 129 8.54 11.58 -6.63
N ASP A 130 7.83 12.54 -6.05
CA ASP A 130 8.40 13.59 -5.19
C ASP A 130 9.13 13.01 -3.96
N ASP A 131 10.47 13.11 -3.97
CA ASP A 131 11.36 12.74 -2.87
C ASP A 131 10.96 13.38 -1.53
N SER A 132 10.32 14.55 -1.55
CA SER A 132 10.04 15.34 -0.35
C SER A 132 9.09 14.65 0.63
N TRP A 133 8.17 13.83 0.12
CA TRP A 133 7.30 13.05 0.97
C TRP A 133 7.83 11.65 1.25
N TYR A 134 8.44 10.98 0.27
CA TYR A 134 9.06 9.68 0.49
C TYR A 134 10.15 9.71 1.54
N ALA A 135 10.98 10.76 1.57
CA ALA A 135 12.04 10.93 2.56
C ALA A 135 11.51 11.02 4.00
N LYS A 136 10.22 11.35 4.19
CA LYS A 136 9.56 11.42 5.49
C LYS A 136 8.96 10.08 5.93
N ILE A 137 8.96 9.07 5.06
CA ILE A 137 8.48 7.72 5.39
C ILE A 137 9.64 6.89 5.96
N HIS A 138 9.60 6.67 7.26
CA HIS A 138 10.60 5.88 7.97
C HIS A 138 10.15 4.41 8.06
N PHE A 139 10.36 3.64 7.00
CA PHE A 139 10.08 2.19 6.98
C PHE A 139 10.88 1.39 8.02
N ASP A 140 12.01 1.93 8.48
CA ASP A 140 12.90 1.28 9.44
C ASP A 140 12.57 1.61 10.91
N ASN A 141 11.61 2.51 11.19
CA ASN A 141 11.22 2.88 12.56
C ASN A 141 10.04 2.04 13.10
N SER A 142 10.08 1.81 14.41
CA SER A 142 9.36 0.81 15.20
C SER A 142 7.81 0.77 15.06
N LEU A 143 7.33 -0.05 14.14
CA LEU A 143 6.41 -1.21 14.28
C LEU A 143 5.23 -1.29 15.27
N PHE A 144 4.81 -0.25 16.01
CA PHE A 144 3.64 -0.43 16.91
C PHE A 144 2.59 0.68 16.93
N ASP A 145 2.70 1.72 16.12
CA ASP A 145 1.74 2.83 16.16
C ASP A 145 1.37 3.40 14.79
N HIS A 146 0.24 4.11 14.78
CA HIS A 146 -0.14 4.96 13.68
C HIS A 146 0.97 5.98 13.41
N GLN A 147 1.54 5.97 12.22
CA GLN A 147 2.48 7.00 11.79
C GLN A 147 1.78 7.95 10.85
N LYS A 148 1.68 9.21 11.27
CA LYS A 148 1.20 10.30 10.44
C LYS A 148 2.38 10.94 9.73
N VAL A 149 2.27 11.08 8.41
CA VAL A 149 3.27 11.78 7.61
C VAL A 149 2.56 12.88 6.84
N ARG A 150 2.88 14.13 7.17
CA ARG A 150 2.32 15.28 6.46
C ARG A 150 3.36 15.94 5.58
N THR A 151 2.94 16.24 4.37
CA THR A 151 3.73 16.89 3.34
C THR A 151 3.08 18.22 3.01
N LYS A 152 3.61 18.91 1.98
CA LYS A 152 3.02 20.16 1.53
C LYS A 152 1.62 19.94 0.93
N HIS A 153 1.41 18.80 0.28
CA HIS A 153 0.23 18.55 -0.54
C HIS A 153 -0.55 17.29 -0.14
N ILE A 154 -0.03 16.47 0.76
CA ILE A 154 -0.59 15.15 1.09
C ILE A 154 -0.40 14.85 2.57
N GLU A 155 -1.43 14.30 3.19
CA GLU A 155 -1.39 13.70 4.51
C GLU A 155 -1.55 12.17 4.40
N PHE A 156 -0.61 11.43 4.99
CA PHE A 156 -0.61 9.98 5.02
C PHE A 156 -0.84 9.47 6.44
N LEU A 157 -1.62 8.40 6.55
CA LEU A 157 -1.69 7.55 7.73
C LEU A 157 -1.15 6.17 7.40
N PHE A 158 -0.12 5.76 8.12
CA PHE A 158 0.39 4.39 8.13
C PHE A 158 -0.06 3.68 9.41
N THR A 159 -0.54 2.45 9.31
CA THR A 159 -0.80 1.59 10.47
C THR A 159 -0.07 0.27 10.30
N PHE A 160 0.78 -0.05 11.27
CA PHE A 160 1.57 -1.28 11.29
C PHE A 160 0.90 -2.32 12.18
N ILE A 161 0.72 -3.53 11.66
CA ILE A 161 0.12 -4.66 12.35
C ILE A 161 1.09 -5.83 12.26
N ASP A 162 1.68 -6.20 13.40
CA ASP A 162 2.58 -7.35 13.52
C ASP A 162 1.82 -8.58 14.01
N PHE A 163 1.82 -9.64 13.22
CA PHE A 163 1.11 -10.88 13.53
C PHE A 163 1.94 -11.89 14.32
N SER A 164 3.24 -11.61 14.55
CA SER A 164 4.14 -12.57 15.22
C SER A 164 3.73 -12.91 16.65
N ASN A 165 3.00 -12.01 17.33
CA ASN A 165 2.62 -12.16 18.75
C ASN A 165 1.15 -11.75 19.03
N LYS A 166 0.35 -11.47 18.00
CA LYS A 166 -0.98 -10.87 18.15
C LYS A 166 -2.09 -11.78 17.64
N ASP A 167 -3.23 -11.76 18.32
CA ASP A 167 -4.45 -12.41 17.83
C ASP A 167 -5.10 -11.59 16.71
N ILE A 168 -5.89 -12.25 15.86
CA ILE A 168 -6.66 -11.61 14.78
C ILE A 168 -7.59 -10.51 15.32
N GLY A 169 -8.12 -10.65 16.54
CA GLY A 169 -8.95 -9.64 17.19
C GLY A 169 -8.24 -8.29 17.37
N GLU A 170 -6.94 -8.30 17.72
CA GLU A 170 -6.16 -7.07 17.88
C GLU A 170 -5.86 -6.42 16.53
N ALA A 171 -5.62 -7.23 15.49
CA ALA A 171 -5.44 -6.73 14.12
C ALA A 171 -6.72 -6.05 13.60
N ILE A 172 -7.90 -6.65 13.86
CA ILE A 172 -9.20 -6.06 13.51
C ILE A 172 -9.43 -4.74 14.25
N MET A 173 -9.08 -4.68 15.54
CA MET A 173 -9.16 -3.44 16.31
C MET A 173 -8.29 -2.33 15.69
N LYS A 174 -7.02 -2.62 15.38
CA LYS A 174 -6.12 -1.66 14.73
C LYS A 174 -6.58 -1.22 13.34
N LYS A 175 -7.20 -2.13 12.58
CA LYS A 175 -7.87 -1.80 11.31
C LYS A 175 -9.01 -0.81 11.53
N ASN A 176 -9.84 -1.02 12.55
CA ASN A 176 -10.96 -0.14 12.86
C ASN A 176 -10.47 1.23 13.36
N ASP A 177 -9.42 1.28 14.20
CA ASP A 177 -8.79 2.52 14.64
C ASP A 177 -8.26 3.35 13.45
N HIS A 178 -7.69 2.67 12.44
CA HIS A 178 -7.25 3.32 11.19
C HIS A 178 -8.44 3.95 10.46
N GLU A 179 -9.51 3.19 10.26
CA GLU A 179 -10.74 3.63 9.59
C GLU A 179 -11.38 4.83 10.32
N GLU A 180 -11.51 4.77 11.65
CA GLU A 180 -12.05 5.86 12.45
C GLU A 180 -11.20 7.13 12.33
N TRP A 181 -9.87 6.99 12.38
CA TRP A 181 -8.98 8.14 12.22
C TRP A 181 -9.19 8.83 10.87
N ILE A 182 -9.30 8.05 9.79
CA ILE A 182 -9.56 8.57 8.44
C ILE A 182 -10.88 9.33 8.40
N PHE A 183 -11.96 8.76 8.95
CA PHE A 183 -13.25 9.45 9.01
C PHE A 183 -13.20 10.77 9.77
N GLN A 184 -12.46 10.84 10.87
CA GLN A 184 -12.34 12.04 11.69
C GLN A 184 -11.44 13.14 11.09
N ASN A 185 -10.54 12.80 10.16
CA ASN A 185 -9.48 13.73 9.73
C ASN A 185 -9.49 14.02 8.23
N PHE A 186 -9.92 13.08 7.38
CA PHE A 186 -9.94 13.26 5.93
C PHE A 186 -11.29 13.75 5.42
N TYR A 187 -12.40 13.36 6.06
CA TYR A 187 -13.75 13.69 5.63
C TYR A 187 -14.36 14.94 6.32
N VAL A 188 -13.53 15.77 6.98
CA VAL A 188 -13.93 17.00 7.69
C VAL A 188 -13.63 18.25 6.86
#